data_AF-A0A6H5J794-F1
#
_entry.id   AF-A0A6H5J794-F1
#
_cell.length_a   1.000
_cell.length_b   1.000
_cell.length_c   1.000
_cell.angle_alpha   90.00
_cell.angle_beta   90.00
_cell.angle_gamma   90.00
#
_symmetry.space_group_name_H-M   'P 1'
#
loop_
_entity.id
_entity.type
_entity.pdbx_description
1 polymer ?
#
loop_
_entity_poly.entity_id
_entity_poly.type
_entity_poly.pdbx_seq_one_letter_code
_entity_poly.pdbx_strand_id
1 'polypeptide(L)' 'MKNNISEFDTSDYPDPNQFNMPRENKKVIGVVKDELQGSIFLEFVALRAKAYYCKYEQQQENAELKKAK' A
#
# COMPACT_ATOMS: atom_id res chain seq x y z
N MET A 1 -4.41 8.19 11.98
CA MET A 1 -3.16 7.54 11.55
C MET A 1 -1.94 8.05 12.32
N LYS A 2 -1.49 9.31 12.18
CA LYS A 2 -0.28 9.78 12.90
C LYS A 2 -0.32 9.64 14.43
N ASN A 3 -1.49 9.71 15.05
CA ASN A 3 -1.63 9.52 16.51
C ASN A 3 -1.77 8.05 16.94
N ASN A 4 -2.07 7.13 16.00
CA ASN A 4 -2.29 5.70 16.25
C ASN A 4 -1.33 4.86 15.38
N ILE A 5 -0.06 5.27 15.26
CA ILE A 5 0.90 4.62 14.35
C ILE A 5 1.05 3.13 14.68
N SER A 6 0.96 2.74 15.95
CA SER A 6 1.04 1.36 16.42
C SER A 6 -0.04 0.41 15.88
N GLU A 7 -1.15 0.95 15.36
CA GLU A 7 -2.29 0.16 14.86
C GLU A 7 -2.22 -0.13 13.36
N PHE A 8 -1.25 0.46 12.65
CA PHE A 8 -1.10 0.33 11.20
C PHE A 8 0.31 -0.16 10.82
N ASP A 9 0.38 -1.05 9.83
CA ASP A 9 1.65 -1.43 9.20
C ASP A 9 2.08 -0.33 8.21
N THR A 10 3.09 0.45 8.58
CA THR A 10 3.71 1.48 7.71
C THR A 10 5.11 1.06 7.26
N SER A 11 5.48 -0.19 7.50
CA SER A 11 6.85 -0.67 7.30
C SER A 11 7.28 -0.67 5.85
N ASP A 12 6.34 -0.75 4.90
CA ASP A 12 6.60 -0.78 3.46
C ASP A 12 6.48 0.60 2.78
N TYR A 13 6.32 1.69 3.54
CA TYR A 13 6.27 3.03 2.94
C TYR A 13 7.60 3.44 2.29
N PRO A 14 7.54 4.21 1.18
CA PRO A 14 8.72 4.69 0.48
C PRO A 14 9.48 5.69 1.36
N ASP A 15 10.81 5.70 1.26
CA ASP A 15 11.66 6.69 1.93
C ASP A 15 12.39 7.53 0.87
N PRO A 16 12.18 8.86 0.81
CA PRO A 16 11.38 9.69 1.70
C PRO A 16 9.87 9.59 1.43
N ASN A 17 9.08 9.44 2.50
CA ASN A 17 7.62 9.52 2.44
C ASN A 17 7.17 10.98 2.45
N GLN A 18 6.32 11.40 1.49
CA GLN A 18 5.75 12.76 1.42
C GLN A 18 5.06 13.20 2.73
N PHE A 19 4.56 12.26 3.53
CA PHE A 19 3.83 12.54 4.76
C PHE A 19 4.69 12.51 6.04
N ASN A 20 5.99 12.24 5.92
CA ASN A 20 6.93 12.03 7.03
C ASN A 20 6.37 11.08 8.10
N MET A 21 5.74 9.97 7.67
CA MET A 21 5.30 8.94 8.62
C MET A 21 6.46 7.99 8.91
N PRO A 22 6.71 7.65 10.18
CA PRO A 22 7.72 6.66 10.53
C PRO A 22 7.31 5.27 10.04
N ARG A 23 8.31 4.45 9.70
CA ARG A 23 8.13 3.06 9.26
C ARG A 23 8.13 2.14 10.48
N GLU A 24 6.95 1.66 10.89
CA GLU A 24 6.77 0.80 12.06
C GLU A 24 5.88 -0.42 11.75
N ASN A 25 5.83 -1.38 12.67
CA ASN A 25 4.88 -2.52 12.70
C ASN A 25 4.99 -3.56 11.58
N LYS A 26 6.21 -3.83 11.10
CA LYS A 26 6.48 -4.89 10.13
C LYS A 26 5.97 -6.25 10.62
N LYS A 27 4.94 -6.80 9.95
CA LYS A 27 4.44 -8.18 10.16
C LYS A 27 3.92 -8.48 11.57
N VAL A 28 3.35 -7.50 12.27
CA VAL A 28 2.68 -7.72 13.56
C VAL A 28 1.33 -8.39 13.35
N ILE A 29 1.00 -9.40 14.16
CA ILE A 29 -0.29 -10.10 14.11
C ILE A 29 -1.38 -9.22 14.75
N GLY A 30 -2.57 -9.16 14.16
CA GLY A 30 -3.70 -8.38 14.69
C GLY A 30 -3.67 -6.87 14.39
N VAL A 31 -2.66 -6.41 13.64
CA VAL A 31 -2.54 -5.03 13.14
C VAL A 31 -3.12 -4.96 11.72
N VAL A 32 -3.77 -3.84 11.38
CA VAL A 32 -4.31 -3.64 10.03
C VAL A 32 -3.15 -3.49 9.04
N LYS A 33 -3.14 -4.34 8.02
CA LYS A 33 -2.11 -4.32 6.99
C LYS A 33 -2.46 -3.33 5.88
N ASP A 34 -1.41 -2.72 5.35
CA ASP A 34 -1.49 -2.03 4.07
C ASP A 34 -1.28 -3.04 2.93
N GLU A 35 -2.36 -3.41 2.25
CA GLU A 35 -2.34 -4.36 1.13
C GLU A 35 -1.65 -3.78 -0.12
N LEU A 36 -1.47 -2.46 -0.19
CA LEU A 36 -0.91 -1.76 -1.35
C LEU A 36 0.56 -1.37 -1.16
N GLN A 37 1.17 -1.73 -0.03
CA GLN A 37 2.60 -1.55 0.25
C GLN A 37 3.08 -0.11 -0.02
N GLY A 38 2.32 0.87 0.44
CA GLY A 38 2.61 2.29 0.24
C GLY A 38 2.28 2.84 -1.15
N SER A 39 1.67 2.05 -2.04
CA SER A 39 1.16 2.54 -3.32
C SER A 39 -0.06 3.44 -3.08
N ILE A 40 -0.09 4.59 -3.76
CA ILE A 40 -1.15 5.57 -3.57
C ILE A 40 -2.41 5.09 -4.29
N PHE A 41 -3.49 4.95 -3.53
CA PHE A 41 -4.79 4.59 -4.09
C PHE A 41 -5.48 5.82 -4.69
N LEU A 42 -5.85 5.75 -5.97
CA LEU A 42 -6.35 6.90 -6.73
C LEU A 42 -7.86 6.85 -6.92
N GLU A 43 -8.38 5.74 -7.47
CA GLU A 43 -9.79 5.63 -7.85
C GLU A 43 -10.33 4.25 -7.47
N PHE A 44 -11.62 4.21 -7.12
CA PHE A 44 -12.33 2.99 -6.82
C PHE A 44 -13.73 3.01 -7.41
N VAL A 45 -14.09 1.92 -8.09
CA VAL A 45 -15.41 1.70 -8.68
C VAL A 45 -15.93 0.36 -8.20
N ALA A 46 -17.09 0.35 -7.55
CA ALA A 46 -17.78 -0.88 -7.15
C ALA A 46 -19.00 -1.10 -8.05
N LEU A 47 -19.01 -2.20 -8.80
CA LEU A 47 -20.10 -2.56 -9.72
C LEU A 47 -21.11 -3.51 -9.06
N ARG A 48 -20.61 -4.44 -8.24
CA ARG A 48 -21.41 -5.45 -7.52
C ARG A 48 -20.65 -5.91 -6.29
N ALA A 49 -21.31 -6.63 -5.38
CA ALA A 49 -20.62 -7.38 -4.33
C ALA A 49 -19.47 -8.21 -4.93
N LYS A 50 -18.25 -7.99 -4.43
CA LYS A 50 -17.00 -8.62 -4.92
C LYS A 50 -16.65 -8.34 -6.39
N ALA A 51 -17.29 -7.36 -7.04
CA ALA A 51 -16.92 -6.88 -8.36
C ALA A 51 -16.57 -5.40 -8.28
N TYR A 52 -15.27 -5.13 -8.19
CA TYR A 52 -14.74 -3.79 -8.06
C TYR A 52 -13.50 -3.63 -8.94
N TYR A 53 -13.24 -2.39 -9.32
CA TYR A 53 -12.03 -1.95 -9.97
C TYR A 53 -11.37 -0.91 -9.07
N CYS A 54 -10.06 -1.02 -8.92
CA CYS A 54 -9.27 -0.03 -8.22
C CYS A 54 -8.09 0.40 -9.08
N LYS A 55 -7.80 1.70 -9.06
CA LYS A 55 -6.64 2.28 -9.69
C LYS A 55 -5.72 2.78 -8.59
N TYR A 56 -4.47 2.38 -8.66
CA TYR A 56 -3.43 2.78 -7.72
C TYR A 56 -2.14 3.07 -8.47
N GLU A 57 -1.33 3.95 -7.91
CA GLU A 57 -0.01 4.29 -8.43
C GLU A 57 0.99 3.25 -7.95
N GLN A 58 1.41 2.35 -8.84
CA GLN A 58 2.50 1.41 -8.53
C GLN A 58 3.80 2.18 -8.37
N GLN A 59 4.47 2.02 -7.23
CA GLN A 59 5.87 2.41 -7.11
C GLN A 59 6.68 1.56 -8.08
N GLN A 60 7.33 2.21 -9.05
CA GLN A 60 8.20 1.54 -10.01
C GLN A 60 9.45 1.04 -9.30
N GLU A 61 9.43 -0.18 -8.79
CA GLU A 61 10.66 -0.96 -8.61
C GLU A 61 10.79 -1.86 -9.83
N ASN A 62 11.52 -1.38 -10.86
CA ASN A 62 11.95 -2.13 -12.04
C ASN A 62 10.98 -3.23 -12.49
N ALA A 63 9.85 -2.83 -13.09
CA ALA A 63 9.10 -3.74 -13.93
C ALA A 63 9.90 -3.99 -15.22
N GLU A 64 10.99 -4.76 -15.11
CA GLU A 64 11.44 -5.57 -16.24
C GLU A 64 10.23 -6.39 -16.64
N LEU A 65 9.60 -5.98 -17.74
CA LEU A 65 8.57 -6.72 -18.45
C LEU A 65 9.05 -8.17 -18.52
N LYS A 66 8.49 -9.05 -17.69
CA LYS A 66 8.72 -10.49 -17.80
C LYS A 66 8.17 -10.92 -19.16
N LYS A 67 9.02 -10.83 -20.18
CA LYS A 67 8.73 -11.34 -21.51
C LYS A 67 8.54 -12.84 -21.37
N ALA A 68 7.37 -13.33 -21.78
CA ALA A 68 7.14 -14.75 -21.93
C ALA A 68 8.19 -15.30 -22.92
N LYS A 69 8.80 -16.42 -22.54
CA LYS A 69 9.69 -17.20 -23.40
C LYS A 69 8.88 -18.26 -24.11
#